data_AF-A0A519SWB4-F1
#
_entry.id   AF-A0A519SWB4-F1
#
_cell.length_a   1.000
_cell.length_b   1.000
_cell.length_c   1.000
_cell.angle_alpha   90.00
_cell.angle_beta   90.00
_cell.angle_gamma   90.00
#
_symmetry.space_group_name_H-M   'P 1'
#
loop_
_entity.id
_entity.type
_entity.pdbx_description
1 polymer ?
#
loop_
_entity_poly.entity_id
_entity_poly.type
_entity_poly.pdbx_seq_one_letter_code
_entity_poly.pdbx_strand_id
1 'polypeptide(L)'
;MASILLIGKPHSGKTTFLGQLCARVDANNSSLKLYKAVDNLTSIIEATTSLSKGEEVKTTPTDKTSIIRLPLQYNLEKIDLECPDYGGEQINKIIENREVDSKWKEAILLSDNWILFIKPADLSTSYDLSNKTIKPEELKNGNGKIEEYTISDQSSFIELLQILLFTKGHDSHFRISTTKLTVVLTCWDEINSKVTPKEELKNCLPLLLNFIEANWVENKLQILGLSSLGFSLKESENKKKYQEIGSENFGYIIDSDGIENDDITQIILKAF
;
A
#
# COMPACT_ATOMS: atom_id res chain seq x y z
N MET A 1 0.10 0.36 -23.48
CA MET A 1 -0.91 0.54 -22.42
C MET A 1 -0.44 -0.30 -21.26
N ALA A 2 -0.05 0.34 -20.16
CA ALA A 2 0.47 -0.38 -19.00
C ALA A 2 -0.63 -0.52 -17.94
N SER A 3 -0.66 -1.66 -17.26
CA SER A 3 -1.47 -1.85 -16.07
C SER A 3 -0.58 -1.83 -14.83
N ILE A 4 -0.99 -1.07 -13.82
CA ILE A 4 -0.38 -1.02 -12.49
C ILE A 4 -1.34 -1.66 -11.51
N LEU A 5 -0.88 -2.69 -10.79
CA LEU A 5 -1.65 -3.37 -9.77
C LEU A 5 -1.34 -2.78 -8.39
N LEU A 6 -2.35 -2.22 -7.73
CA LEU A 6 -2.26 -1.69 -6.37
C LEU A 6 -2.65 -2.77 -5.34
N ILE A 7 -1.71 -3.12 -4.47
CA ILE A 7 -1.78 -4.22 -3.51
C ILE A 7 -1.60 -3.65 -2.11
N GLY A 8 -2.38 -4.13 -1.14
CA GLY A 8 -2.14 -3.82 0.27
C GLY A 8 -3.21 -4.40 1.18
N LYS A 9 -2.81 -4.77 2.41
CA LYS A 9 -3.73 -5.24 3.46
C LYS A 9 -4.79 -4.17 3.83
N PRO A 10 -5.85 -4.49 4.58
CA PRO A 10 -6.76 -3.48 5.10
C PRO A 10 -5.99 -2.39 5.87
N HIS A 11 -6.48 -1.15 5.82
CA HIS A 11 -5.87 0.02 6.50
C HIS A 11 -4.45 0.41 6.02
N SER A 12 -3.95 -0.18 4.94
CA SER A 12 -2.64 0.16 4.36
C SER A 12 -2.56 1.53 3.65
N GLY A 13 -3.53 2.43 3.82
CA GLY A 13 -3.54 3.75 3.18
C GLY A 13 -4.00 3.83 1.72
N LYS A 14 -4.44 2.72 1.09
CA LYS A 14 -4.90 2.70 -0.32
C LYS A 14 -6.02 3.69 -0.60
N THR A 15 -7.07 3.66 0.23
CA THR A 15 -8.27 4.50 0.10
C THR A 15 -7.92 5.99 0.16
N THR A 16 -7.07 6.36 1.10
CA THR A 16 -6.57 7.74 1.27
C THR A 16 -5.75 8.19 0.06
N PHE A 17 -4.84 7.35 -0.41
CA PHE A 17 -4.05 7.64 -1.61
C PHE A 17 -4.91 7.80 -2.85
N LEU A 18 -5.87 6.89 -3.09
CA LEU A 18 -6.75 6.95 -4.26
C LEU A 18 -7.65 8.20 -4.24
N GLY A 19 -8.16 8.58 -3.06
CA GLY A 19 -8.91 9.83 -2.89
C GLY A 19 -8.07 11.07 -3.20
N GLN A 20 -6.85 11.14 -2.66
CA GLN A 20 -5.92 12.24 -2.92
C GLN A 20 -5.47 12.31 -4.39
N LEU A 21 -5.20 11.15 -5.01
CA LEU A 21 -4.85 11.06 -6.42
C LEU A 21 -5.97 11.61 -7.29
N CYS A 22 -7.23 11.24 -7.01
CA CYS A 22 -8.38 11.74 -7.77
C CYS A 22 -8.59 13.24 -7.54
N ALA A 23 -8.50 13.72 -6.30
CA ALA A 23 -8.58 15.15 -6.00
C ALA A 23 -7.56 15.98 -6.81
N ARG A 24 -6.31 15.52 -6.91
CA ARG A 24 -5.25 16.17 -7.70
C ARG A 24 -5.48 16.11 -9.20
N VAL A 25 -5.99 14.99 -9.72
CA VAL A 25 -6.32 14.85 -11.14
C VAL A 25 -7.50 15.75 -11.51
N ASP A 26 -8.54 15.80 -10.68
CA ASP A 26 -9.73 16.65 -10.89
C ASP A 26 -9.40 18.15 -10.81
N ALA A 27 -8.52 18.54 -9.88
CA ALA A 27 -8.05 19.92 -9.74
C ALA A 27 -7.03 20.34 -10.83
N ASN A 28 -6.64 19.43 -11.75
CA ASN A 28 -5.52 19.62 -12.69
C ASN A 28 -4.19 20.00 -12.01
N ASN A 29 -4.00 19.60 -10.74
CA ASN A 29 -2.79 19.83 -9.97
C ASN A 29 -1.82 18.63 -10.05
N SER A 30 -1.83 17.93 -11.18
CA SER A 30 -0.91 16.83 -11.45
C SER A 30 -0.60 16.72 -12.93
N SER A 31 0.50 16.05 -13.24
CA SER A 31 0.84 15.71 -14.62
C SER A 31 -0.03 14.60 -15.21
N LEU A 32 -0.87 13.97 -14.39
CA LEU A 32 -1.79 12.90 -14.76
C LEU A 32 -3.18 13.44 -15.11
N LYS A 33 -3.81 12.83 -16.11
CA LYS A 33 -5.19 13.12 -16.51
C LYS A 33 -5.98 11.85 -16.71
N LEU A 34 -7.30 11.92 -16.60
CA LEU A 34 -8.18 10.81 -16.99
C LEU A 34 -8.33 10.77 -18.50
N TYR A 35 -8.03 9.63 -19.15
CA TYR A 35 -8.24 9.48 -20.60
C TYR A 35 -9.61 8.87 -20.97
N LYS A 36 -10.32 8.29 -20.00
CA LYS A 36 -11.71 7.83 -20.12
C LYS A 36 -12.44 8.07 -18.79
N ALA A 37 -13.77 8.10 -18.83
CA ALA A 37 -14.57 8.17 -17.61
C ALA A 37 -14.34 6.93 -16.73
N VAL A 38 -14.44 7.08 -15.42
CA VAL A 38 -14.30 5.98 -14.46
C VAL A 38 -15.68 5.39 -14.21
N ASP A 39 -15.82 4.08 -14.40
CA ASP A 39 -17.12 3.40 -14.35
C ASP A 39 -17.72 3.30 -12.93
N ASN A 40 -16.87 3.24 -11.89
CA ASN A 40 -17.30 3.08 -10.49
C ASN A 40 -16.51 4.00 -9.56
N LEU A 41 -17.03 5.21 -9.34
CA LEU A 41 -16.39 6.24 -8.50
C LEU A 41 -17.00 6.38 -7.11
N THR A 42 -18.11 5.72 -6.78
CA THR A 42 -18.89 6.04 -5.56
C THR A 42 -18.02 6.01 -4.30
N SER A 43 -17.20 4.96 -4.14
CA SER A 43 -16.30 4.81 -3.00
C SER A 43 -15.12 5.80 -2.99
N ILE A 44 -14.70 6.28 -4.16
CA ILE A 44 -13.65 7.30 -4.30
C ILE A 44 -14.22 8.68 -4.03
N ILE A 45 -15.43 8.97 -4.52
CA ILE A 45 -16.13 10.24 -4.29
C ILE A 45 -16.41 10.41 -2.80
N GLU A 46 -16.84 9.36 -2.11
CA GLU A 46 -17.00 9.38 -0.65
C GLU A 46 -15.68 9.70 0.06
N ALA A 47 -14.58 9.02 -0.32
CA ALA A 47 -13.25 9.28 0.22
C ALA A 47 -12.81 10.73 -0.03
N THR A 48 -12.93 11.21 -1.27
CA THR A 48 -12.57 12.57 -1.70
C THR A 48 -13.41 13.61 -0.95
N THR A 49 -14.70 13.33 -0.74
CA THR A 49 -15.62 14.22 0.00
C THR A 49 -15.30 14.28 1.49
N SER A 50 -14.89 13.16 2.09
CA SER A 50 -14.41 13.16 3.48
C SER A 50 -13.12 13.95 3.61
N LEU A 51 -12.17 13.74 2.70
CA LEU A 51 -10.90 14.47 2.68
C LEU A 51 -11.09 15.97 2.50
N SER A 52 -11.96 16.42 1.58
CA SER A 52 -12.23 17.84 1.39
C SER A 52 -12.88 18.51 2.61
N LYS A 53 -13.54 17.73 3.48
CA LYS A 53 -14.06 18.20 4.78
C LYS A 53 -13.03 18.15 5.90
N GLY A 54 -11.80 17.69 5.63
CA GLY A 54 -10.78 17.46 6.66
C GLY A 54 -11.11 16.28 7.58
N GLU A 55 -11.91 15.33 7.11
CA GLU A 55 -12.24 14.11 7.84
C GLU A 55 -11.36 12.95 7.36
N GLU A 56 -10.93 12.09 8.30
CA GLU A 56 -10.31 10.82 7.92
C GLU A 56 -11.29 9.97 7.13
N VAL A 57 -10.78 9.29 6.09
CA VAL A 57 -11.62 8.40 5.28
C VAL A 57 -12.07 7.24 6.15
N LYS A 58 -13.39 7.09 6.31
CA LYS A 58 -13.97 5.96 7.06
C LYS A 58 -13.58 4.64 6.40
N THR A 59 -13.43 3.60 7.23
CA THR A 59 -13.18 2.24 6.74
C THR A 59 -14.24 1.86 5.71
N THR A 60 -13.78 1.27 4.59
CA THR A 60 -14.69 0.83 3.53
C THR A 60 -15.58 -0.27 4.09
N PRO A 61 -16.92 -0.19 3.95
CA PRO A 61 -17.79 -1.27 4.43
C PRO A 61 -17.48 -2.59 3.70
N THR A 62 -17.24 -3.62 4.51
CA THR A 62 -16.88 -5.02 4.18
C THR A 62 -17.72 -5.66 3.07
N ASP A 63 -18.93 -5.15 2.82
CA ASP A 63 -19.90 -5.76 1.89
C ASP A 63 -19.81 -5.29 0.43
N LYS A 64 -18.96 -4.30 0.09
CA LYS A 64 -18.84 -3.82 -1.31
C LYS A 64 -17.50 -4.21 -1.92
N THR A 65 -17.50 -5.30 -2.68
CA THR A 65 -16.40 -5.70 -3.57
C THR A 65 -16.32 -4.78 -4.79
N SER A 66 -15.99 -3.50 -4.60
CA SER A 66 -15.78 -2.56 -5.70
C SER A 66 -14.37 -2.71 -6.27
N ILE A 67 -14.29 -3.18 -7.51
CA ILE A 67 -13.08 -3.07 -8.31
C ILE A 67 -12.94 -1.60 -8.70
N ILE A 68 -11.77 -1.03 -8.46
CA ILE A 68 -11.45 0.32 -8.91
C ILE A 68 -10.44 0.21 -10.04
N ARG A 69 -10.76 0.85 -11.16
CA ARG A 69 -9.87 1.03 -12.30
C ARG A 69 -9.79 2.51 -12.60
N LEU A 70 -8.62 3.10 -12.39
CA LEU A 70 -8.36 4.50 -12.72
C LEU A 70 -7.58 4.58 -14.03
N PRO A 71 -8.19 5.10 -15.11
CA PRO A 71 -7.57 5.25 -16.41
C PRO A 71 -6.80 6.57 -16.51
N LEU A 72 -5.53 6.50 -16.18
CA LEU A 72 -4.62 7.64 -16.11
C LEU A 72 -3.84 7.80 -17.42
N GLN A 73 -3.49 9.03 -17.75
CA GLN A 73 -2.66 9.38 -18.89
C GLN A 73 -1.57 10.33 -18.43
N TYR A 74 -0.34 9.99 -18.80
CA TYR A 74 0.84 10.83 -18.65
C TYR A 74 1.39 11.12 -20.05
N ASN A 75 1.36 12.38 -20.47
CA ASN A 75 1.69 12.78 -21.84
C ASN A 75 0.88 11.99 -22.90
N LEU A 76 1.51 11.05 -23.62
CA LEU A 76 0.89 10.18 -24.62
C LEU A 76 0.67 8.74 -24.11
N GLU A 77 1.21 8.41 -22.94
CA GLU A 77 1.16 7.06 -22.38
C GLU A 77 -0.12 6.85 -21.57
N LYS A 78 -0.78 5.70 -21.80
CA LYS A 78 -1.99 5.28 -21.08
C LYS A 78 -1.62 4.26 -20.01
N ILE A 79 -2.05 4.55 -18.79
CA ILE A 79 -1.76 3.80 -17.56
C ILE A 79 -3.09 3.46 -16.89
N ASP A 80 -3.39 2.18 -16.71
CA ASP A 80 -4.54 1.74 -15.93
C ASP A 80 -4.08 1.32 -14.54
N LEU A 81 -4.48 2.08 -13.52
CA LEU A 81 -4.28 1.70 -12.14
C LEU A 81 -5.44 0.81 -11.69
N GLU A 82 -5.14 -0.46 -11.45
CA GLU A 82 -6.09 -1.48 -11.02
C GLU A 82 -5.96 -1.74 -9.52
N CYS A 83 -7.07 -1.62 -8.80
CA CYS A 83 -7.21 -2.03 -7.41
C CYS A 83 -8.36 -3.06 -7.34
N PRO A 84 -8.05 -4.37 -7.46
CA PRO A 84 -9.06 -5.44 -7.43
C PRO A 84 -9.79 -5.54 -6.09
N ASP A 85 -9.14 -5.05 -5.03
CA ASP A 85 -9.63 -5.07 -3.67
C ASP A 85 -9.39 -3.72 -2.99
N TYR A 86 -10.39 -2.84 -3.11
CA TYR A 86 -10.33 -1.52 -2.52
C TYR A 86 -10.20 -1.56 -0.98
N GLY A 87 -10.91 -2.48 -0.34
CA GLY A 87 -10.89 -2.66 1.12
C GLY A 87 -9.64 -3.37 1.65
N GLY A 88 -9.01 -4.20 0.82
CA GLY A 88 -7.84 -5.00 1.18
C GLY A 88 -8.18 -6.32 1.90
N GLU A 89 -9.46 -6.64 2.09
CA GLU A 89 -9.91 -7.82 2.84
C GLU A 89 -9.61 -9.14 2.11
N GLN A 90 -9.61 -9.13 0.78
CA GLN A 90 -9.28 -10.30 -0.02
C GLN A 90 -7.81 -10.66 0.07
N ILE A 91 -6.91 -9.69 0.32
CA ILE A 91 -5.49 -9.98 0.54
C ILE A 91 -5.29 -10.97 1.69
N ASN A 92 -6.01 -10.80 2.80
CA ASN A 92 -5.93 -11.72 3.92
C ASN A 92 -6.42 -13.12 3.51
N LYS A 93 -7.53 -13.20 2.76
CA LYS A 93 -8.05 -14.48 2.23
C LYS A 93 -7.08 -15.16 1.26
N ILE A 94 -6.40 -14.40 0.40
CA ILE A 94 -5.37 -14.93 -0.51
C ILE A 94 -4.24 -15.56 0.31
N ILE A 95 -3.79 -14.90 1.37
CA ILE A 95 -2.70 -15.43 2.23
C ILE A 95 -3.16 -16.67 3.00
N GLU A 96 -4.35 -16.63 3.61
CA GLU A 96 -4.88 -17.70 4.46
C GLU A 96 -5.23 -18.96 3.65
N ASN A 97 -5.94 -18.79 2.53
CA ASN A 97 -6.45 -19.90 1.73
C ASN A 97 -5.55 -20.29 0.56
N ARG A 98 -4.53 -19.46 0.26
CA ARG A 98 -3.67 -19.60 -0.94
C ARG A 98 -4.48 -19.69 -2.23
N GLU A 99 -5.63 -19.03 -2.26
CA GLU A 99 -6.56 -19.05 -3.38
C GLU A 99 -6.61 -17.66 -4.02
N VAL A 100 -6.44 -17.63 -5.34
CA VAL A 100 -6.53 -16.41 -6.15
C VAL A 100 -7.75 -16.50 -7.03
N ASP A 101 -8.72 -15.62 -6.80
CA ASP A 101 -9.94 -15.60 -7.60
C ASP A 101 -9.67 -15.15 -9.05
N SER A 102 -10.68 -15.27 -9.91
CA SER A 102 -10.54 -14.93 -11.33
C SER A 102 -10.18 -13.46 -11.56
N LYS A 103 -10.63 -12.54 -10.69
CA LYS A 103 -10.40 -11.10 -10.81
C LYS A 103 -8.96 -10.76 -10.50
N TRP A 104 -8.44 -11.27 -9.38
CA TRP A 104 -7.03 -11.13 -9.03
C TRP A 104 -6.14 -11.79 -10.06
N LYS A 105 -6.49 -12.99 -10.52
CA LYS A 105 -5.73 -13.68 -11.56
C LYS A 105 -5.63 -12.85 -12.83
N GLU A 106 -6.72 -12.26 -13.30
CA GLU A 106 -6.72 -11.38 -14.47
C GLU A 106 -5.82 -10.16 -14.24
N ALA A 107 -5.99 -9.45 -13.12
CA ALA A 107 -5.20 -8.27 -12.81
C ALA A 107 -3.69 -8.56 -12.68
N ILE A 108 -3.32 -9.70 -12.07
CA ILE A 108 -1.94 -10.17 -11.97
C ILE A 108 -1.36 -10.45 -13.36
N LEU A 109 -2.08 -11.21 -14.20
CA LEU A 109 -1.60 -11.58 -15.53
C LEU A 109 -1.41 -10.37 -16.44
N LEU A 110 -2.30 -9.38 -16.35
CA LEU A 110 -2.28 -8.17 -17.20
C LEU A 110 -1.31 -7.08 -16.71
N SER A 111 -0.88 -7.11 -15.44
CA SER A 111 -0.02 -6.07 -14.86
C SER A 111 1.44 -6.48 -14.78
N ASP A 112 2.34 -5.63 -15.28
CA ASP A 112 3.79 -5.81 -15.15
C ASP A 112 4.39 -4.83 -14.14
N ASN A 113 3.56 -3.99 -13.51
CA ASN A 113 3.98 -3.00 -12.53
C ASN A 113 3.12 -3.16 -11.28
N TRP A 114 3.72 -3.45 -10.14
CA TRP A 114 3.03 -3.68 -8.88
C TRP A 114 3.42 -2.61 -7.86
N ILE A 115 2.42 -2.10 -7.15
CA ILE A 115 2.60 -1.19 -6.02
C ILE A 115 2.12 -1.92 -4.77
N LEU A 116 3.03 -2.15 -3.81
CA LEU A 116 2.70 -2.79 -2.53
C LEU A 116 2.70 -1.75 -1.41
N PHE A 117 1.52 -1.48 -0.84
CA PHE A 117 1.34 -0.59 0.29
C PHE A 117 1.52 -1.33 1.61
N ILE A 118 2.39 -0.78 2.45
CA ILE A 118 2.68 -1.27 3.81
C ILE A 118 2.59 -0.07 4.75
N LYS A 119 1.81 -0.20 5.83
CA LYS A 119 1.75 0.82 6.88
C LYS A 119 2.59 0.36 8.07
N PRO A 120 3.76 0.94 8.32
CA PRO A 120 4.66 0.47 9.39
C PRO A 120 4.02 0.48 10.78
N ALA A 121 3.19 1.48 11.08
CA ALA A 121 2.52 1.62 12.37
C ALA A 121 1.53 0.49 12.72
N ASP A 122 1.03 -0.25 11.70
CA ASP A 122 0.07 -1.33 11.90
C ASP A 122 0.75 -2.71 11.96
N LEU A 123 2.08 -2.78 11.83
CA LEU A 123 2.83 -4.04 11.87
C LEU A 123 2.86 -4.59 13.30
N SER A 124 2.58 -5.89 13.42
CA SER A 124 2.73 -6.62 14.68
C SER A 124 4.19 -6.64 15.11
N THR A 125 4.45 -6.23 16.35
CA THR A 125 5.76 -6.42 16.97
C THR A 125 5.94 -7.91 17.24
N SER A 126 6.95 -8.51 16.60
CA SER A 126 7.25 -9.93 16.82
C SER A 126 7.53 -10.19 18.29
N TYR A 127 6.91 -11.22 18.84
CA TYR A 127 7.09 -11.64 20.22
C TYR A 127 8.54 -12.10 20.46
N ASP A 128 9.33 -11.28 21.17
CA ASP A 128 10.70 -11.63 21.51
C ASP A 128 10.73 -12.63 22.67
N LEU A 129 11.05 -13.88 22.36
CA LEU A 129 11.17 -14.97 23.34
C LEU A 129 12.23 -14.68 24.40
N SER A 130 13.26 -13.87 24.09
CA SER A 130 14.29 -13.50 25.06
C SER A 130 13.79 -12.53 26.14
N ASN A 131 12.70 -11.81 25.87
CA ASN A 131 12.07 -10.90 26.85
C ASN A 131 11.12 -11.62 27.81
N LYS A 132 10.86 -12.93 27.61
CA LYS A 132 9.97 -13.70 28.48
C LYS A 132 10.78 -14.55 29.46
N THR A 133 11.00 -14.01 30.66
CA THR A 133 11.36 -14.86 31.81
C THR A 133 10.10 -15.61 32.22
N ILE A 134 10.02 -16.91 31.92
CA ILE A 134 8.93 -17.77 32.38
C ILE A 134 8.96 -17.77 33.92
N LYS A 135 7.99 -17.09 34.53
CA LYS A 135 7.84 -17.14 35.99
C LYS A 135 7.24 -18.50 36.36
N PRO A 136 7.73 -19.18 37.42
CA PRO A 136 7.18 -20.46 37.87
C PRO A 136 5.66 -20.44 38.15
N GLU A 137 5.10 -19.26 38.39
CA GLU A 137 3.68 -19.01 38.63
C GLU A 137 2.82 -19.18 37.36
N GLU A 138 3.36 -18.87 36.17
CA GLU A 138 2.68 -19.04 34.87
C GLU A 138 2.58 -20.52 34.47
N LEU A 139 3.50 -21.37 34.94
CA LEU A 139 3.49 -22.82 34.71
C LEU A 139 2.50 -23.57 35.61
N LYS A 140 2.11 -23.00 36.76
CA LYS A 140 1.20 -23.65 37.73
C LYS A 140 -0.27 -23.41 37.45
N ASN A 141 -0.60 -22.30 36.79
CA ASN A 141 -1.95 -21.96 36.38
C ASN A 141 -2.14 -22.39 34.92
N GLY A 142 -2.52 -23.64 34.69
CA GLY A 142 -2.86 -24.21 33.37
C GLY A 142 -4.09 -23.59 32.69
N ASN A 143 -4.40 -22.32 32.97
CA ASN A 143 -5.44 -21.49 32.37
C ASN A 143 -4.84 -20.44 31.41
N GLY A 144 -3.63 -20.70 30.87
CA GLY A 144 -3.07 -19.85 29.84
C GLY A 144 -4.01 -19.85 28.64
N LYS A 145 -4.59 -18.70 28.29
CA LYS A 145 -5.22 -18.52 26.98
C LYS A 145 -4.18 -18.96 25.96
N ILE A 146 -4.51 -19.98 25.18
CA ILE A 146 -3.71 -20.35 24.01
C ILE A 146 -3.84 -19.15 23.09
N GLU A 147 -2.77 -18.35 22.99
CA GLU A 147 -2.70 -17.32 21.95
C GLU A 147 -2.76 -18.08 20.62
N GLU A 148 -3.78 -17.77 19.81
CA GLU A 148 -3.89 -18.34 18.47
C GLU A 148 -2.62 -17.98 17.69
N TYR A 149 -1.98 -19.00 17.12
CA TYR A 149 -0.80 -18.80 16.31
C TYR A 149 -1.15 -17.91 15.12
N THR A 150 -0.49 -16.75 15.03
CA THR A 150 -0.63 -15.82 13.92
C THR A 150 0.67 -15.77 13.15
N ILE A 151 0.57 -15.77 11.82
CA ILE A 151 1.71 -15.64 10.92
C ILE A 151 2.27 -14.22 11.07
N SER A 152 3.59 -14.08 11.16
CA SER A 152 4.21 -12.74 11.22
C SER A 152 3.87 -11.91 9.99
N ASP A 153 3.86 -10.57 10.12
CA ASP A 153 3.57 -9.70 8.96
C ASP A 153 4.58 -9.87 7.83
N GLN A 154 5.87 -10.05 8.16
CA GLN A 154 6.91 -10.33 7.16
C GLN A 154 6.61 -11.60 6.38
N SER A 155 6.31 -12.69 7.08
CA SER A 155 5.94 -13.96 6.46
C SER A 155 4.67 -13.83 5.61
N SER A 156 3.70 -13.05 6.08
CA SER A 156 2.45 -12.78 5.34
C SER A 156 2.70 -12.05 4.02
N PHE A 157 3.54 -11.01 4.01
CA PHE A 157 3.88 -10.28 2.79
C PHE A 157 4.73 -11.11 1.83
N ILE A 158 5.67 -11.91 2.36
CA ILE A 158 6.47 -12.84 1.54
C ILE A 158 5.56 -13.88 0.87
N GLU A 159 4.68 -14.52 1.63
CA GLU A 159 3.74 -15.51 1.11
C GLU A 159 2.81 -14.88 0.05
N LEU A 160 2.29 -13.67 0.30
CA LEU A 160 1.50 -12.93 -0.69
C LEU A 160 2.28 -12.77 -2.00
N LEU A 161 3.50 -12.23 -1.96
CA LEU A 161 4.32 -12.04 -3.15
C LEU A 161 4.61 -13.37 -3.87
N GLN A 162 4.86 -14.44 -3.13
CA GLN A 162 5.06 -15.78 -3.71
C GLN A 162 3.82 -16.27 -4.46
N ILE A 163 2.62 -16.11 -3.88
CA ILE A 163 1.35 -16.48 -4.52
C ILE A 163 1.12 -15.66 -5.80
N LEU A 164 1.38 -14.34 -5.75
CA LEU A 164 1.22 -13.46 -6.90
C LEU A 164 2.21 -13.82 -8.02
N LEU A 165 3.47 -14.08 -7.70
CA LEU A 165 4.50 -14.49 -8.66
C LEU A 165 4.19 -15.85 -9.29
N PHE A 166 3.74 -16.81 -8.48
CA PHE A 166 3.29 -18.10 -8.97
C PHE A 166 2.12 -17.94 -9.96
N THR A 167 1.14 -17.09 -9.61
CA THR A 167 -0.01 -16.80 -10.47
C THR A 167 0.40 -16.08 -11.75
N LYS A 168 1.41 -15.22 -11.70
CA LYS A 168 2.01 -14.55 -12.88
C LYS A 168 2.77 -15.54 -13.78
N GLY A 169 3.08 -16.75 -13.29
CA GLY A 169 3.86 -17.75 -14.01
C GLY A 169 5.36 -17.46 -14.02
N HIS A 170 5.87 -16.74 -13.01
CA HIS A 170 7.29 -16.46 -12.89
C HIS A 170 8.09 -17.71 -12.50
N ASP A 171 9.22 -17.93 -13.17
CA ASP A 171 10.14 -19.03 -12.87
C ASP A 171 11.06 -18.68 -11.70
N SER A 172 10.95 -19.41 -10.59
CA SER A 172 11.71 -19.17 -9.37
C SER A 172 13.23 -19.39 -9.50
N HIS A 173 13.72 -19.96 -10.60
CA HIS A 173 15.16 -20.11 -10.84
C HIS A 173 15.85 -18.81 -11.26
N PHE A 174 15.09 -17.82 -11.74
CA PHE A 174 15.63 -16.57 -12.26
C PHE A 174 15.20 -15.38 -11.40
N ARG A 175 15.96 -14.29 -11.49
CA ARG A 175 15.52 -13.01 -10.92
C ARG A 175 14.42 -12.39 -11.79
N ILE A 176 13.45 -11.79 -11.13
CA ILE A 176 12.30 -11.11 -11.72
C ILE A 176 12.79 -9.86 -12.43
N SER A 177 12.66 -9.84 -13.75
CA SER A 177 13.08 -8.74 -14.62
C SER A 177 11.95 -8.14 -15.46
N THR A 178 10.82 -8.84 -15.57
CA THR A 178 9.65 -8.39 -16.32
C THR A 178 8.72 -7.54 -15.45
N THR A 179 8.47 -7.99 -14.21
CA THR A 179 7.55 -7.33 -13.28
C THR A 179 8.30 -6.37 -12.37
N LYS A 180 7.92 -5.09 -12.39
CA LYS A 180 8.41 -4.07 -11.47
C LYS A 180 7.65 -4.09 -10.16
N LEU A 181 8.35 -3.95 -9.04
CA LEU A 181 7.78 -3.86 -7.70
C LEU A 181 8.17 -2.53 -7.05
N THR A 182 7.17 -1.72 -6.73
CA THR A 182 7.31 -0.50 -5.95
C THR A 182 6.68 -0.71 -4.58
N VAL A 183 7.52 -0.83 -3.54
CA VAL A 183 7.06 -0.89 -2.15
C VAL A 183 6.88 0.53 -1.63
N VAL A 184 5.70 0.83 -1.09
CA VAL A 184 5.35 2.15 -0.58
C VAL A 184 5.02 2.04 0.91
N LEU A 185 5.85 2.67 1.73
CA LEU A 185 5.66 2.80 3.16
C LEU A 185 4.72 3.99 3.44
N THR A 186 3.46 3.68 3.72
CA THR A 186 2.39 4.68 3.91
C THR A 186 2.37 5.25 5.33
N CYS A 187 1.73 6.40 5.50
CA CYS A 187 1.69 7.15 6.76
C CYS A 187 3.10 7.56 7.22
N TRP A 188 3.91 7.99 6.25
CA TRP A 188 5.31 8.38 6.51
C TRP A 188 5.44 9.52 7.52
N ASP A 189 4.44 10.40 7.62
CA ASP A 189 4.36 11.49 8.60
C ASP A 189 4.31 11.01 10.06
N GLU A 190 3.92 9.75 10.30
CA GLU A 190 3.90 9.14 11.63
C GLU A 190 5.27 8.57 12.05
N ILE A 191 6.22 8.47 11.09
CA ILE A 191 7.53 7.86 11.31
C ILE A 191 8.51 8.94 11.78
N ASN A 192 8.83 8.93 13.08
CA ASN A 192 9.71 9.92 13.73
C ASN A 192 11.21 9.73 13.44
N SER A 193 11.58 9.28 12.23
CA SER A 193 12.95 8.90 11.89
C SER A 193 13.41 9.53 10.59
N LYS A 194 14.64 10.07 10.56
CA LYS A 194 15.28 10.67 9.37
C LYS A 194 15.92 9.63 8.44
N VAL A 195 15.39 8.41 8.45
CA VAL A 195 15.94 7.29 7.68
C VAL A 195 15.35 7.27 6.27
N THR A 196 16.05 6.60 5.37
CA THR A 196 15.52 6.33 4.02
C THR A 196 14.38 5.30 4.09
N PRO A 197 13.46 5.26 3.09
CA PRO A 197 12.42 4.23 3.01
C PRO A 197 12.96 2.80 3.07
N LYS A 198 14.13 2.56 2.48
CA LYS A 198 14.80 1.25 2.52
C LYS A 198 15.28 0.89 3.92
N GLU A 199 15.86 1.83 4.65
CA GLU A 199 16.29 1.63 6.04
C GLU A 199 15.10 1.40 6.97
N GLU A 200 14.00 2.13 6.78
CA GLU A 200 12.78 1.91 7.55
C GLU A 200 12.20 0.52 7.27
N LEU A 201 12.14 0.09 6.00
CA LEU A 201 11.72 -1.26 5.66
C LEU A 201 12.65 -2.32 6.27
N LYS A 202 13.95 -2.06 6.34
CA LYS A 202 14.92 -2.96 7.00
C LYS A 202 14.66 -3.09 8.50
N ASN A 203 14.29 -1.99 9.16
CA ASN A 203 14.02 -1.97 10.59
C ASN A 203 12.74 -2.72 10.94
N CYS A 204 11.67 -2.53 10.17
CA CYS A 204 10.38 -3.14 10.46
C CYS A 204 10.18 -4.54 9.83
N LEU A 205 10.69 -4.77 8.60
CA LEU A 205 10.48 -5.98 7.82
C LEU A 205 11.78 -6.50 7.14
N PRO A 206 12.85 -6.82 7.89
CA PRO A 206 14.15 -7.23 7.33
C PRO A 206 14.12 -8.46 6.41
N LEU A 207 13.30 -9.47 6.74
CA LEU A 207 13.13 -10.67 5.92
C LEU A 207 12.40 -10.37 4.61
N LEU A 208 11.44 -9.45 4.63
CA LEU A 208 10.77 -9.02 3.41
C LEU A 208 11.77 -8.28 2.51
N LEU A 209 12.58 -7.38 3.07
CA LEU A 209 13.62 -6.68 2.32
C LEU A 209 14.60 -7.67 1.68
N ASN A 210 15.11 -8.63 2.45
CA ASN A 210 16.00 -9.66 1.92
C ASN A 210 15.34 -10.48 0.81
N PHE A 211 14.06 -10.82 0.97
CA PHE A 211 13.31 -11.58 -0.04
C PHE A 211 13.18 -10.78 -1.35
N ILE A 212 12.74 -9.53 -1.31
CA ILE A 212 12.54 -8.74 -2.53
C ILE A 212 13.87 -8.41 -3.22
N GLU A 213 14.93 -8.12 -2.49
CA GLU A 213 16.27 -7.86 -3.07
C GLU A 213 16.93 -9.11 -3.66
N ALA A 214 16.64 -10.30 -3.11
CA ALA A 214 17.13 -11.55 -3.67
C ALA A 214 16.42 -11.94 -4.97
N ASN A 215 15.12 -11.63 -5.08
CA ASN A 215 14.25 -12.09 -6.16
C ASN A 215 14.12 -11.09 -7.31
N TRP A 216 14.17 -9.78 -7.08
CA TRP A 216 14.10 -8.77 -8.14
C TRP A 216 15.47 -8.33 -8.64
N VAL A 217 15.56 -7.94 -9.91
CA VAL A 217 16.70 -7.16 -10.40
C VAL A 217 16.61 -5.72 -9.88
N GLU A 218 17.76 -5.09 -9.65
CA GLU A 218 17.85 -3.79 -8.96
C GLU A 218 17.03 -2.68 -9.64
N ASN A 219 17.02 -2.62 -10.97
CA ASN A 219 16.25 -1.62 -11.73
C ASN A 219 14.74 -1.90 -11.81
N LYS A 220 14.26 -3.00 -11.20
CA LYS A 220 12.84 -3.38 -11.13
C LYS A 220 12.30 -3.37 -9.71
N LEU A 221 13.10 -2.93 -8.73
CA LEU A 221 12.69 -2.79 -7.35
C LEU A 221 12.83 -1.33 -6.92
N GLN A 222 11.79 -0.78 -6.30
CA GLN A 222 11.84 0.56 -5.73
C GLN A 222 11.14 0.58 -4.38
N ILE A 223 11.67 1.37 -3.44
CA ILE A 223 11.10 1.54 -2.10
C ILE A 223 10.93 3.04 -1.85
N LEU A 224 9.71 3.46 -1.52
CA LEU A 224 9.30 4.85 -1.34
C LEU A 224 8.57 5.04 -0.01
N GLY A 225 8.64 6.25 0.53
CA GLY A 225 7.75 6.71 1.60
C GLY A 225 6.58 7.50 1.04
N LEU A 226 5.41 7.40 1.66
CA LEU A 226 4.22 8.17 1.30
C LEU A 226 3.52 8.70 2.55
N SER A 227 3.34 10.01 2.59
CA SER A 227 2.31 10.64 3.41
C SER A 227 1.24 11.21 2.49
N SER A 228 0.12 10.50 2.34
CA SER A 228 -0.97 11.00 1.49
C SER A 228 -1.62 12.25 2.06
N LEU A 229 -1.65 12.40 3.38
CA LEU A 229 -2.29 13.55 4.03
C LEU A 229 -1.31 14.67 4.38
N GLY A 230 -0.02 14.36 4.51
CA GLY A 230 1.02 15.25 5.03
C GLY A 230 1.04 15.35 6.55
N PHE A 231 -0.11 15.19 7.21
CA PHE A 231 -0.26 15.30 8.66
C PHE A 231 -1.54 14.62 9.16
N SER A 232 -1.62 14.42 10.48
CA SER A 232 -2.81 13.84 11.12
C SER A 232 -4.01 14.78 11.11
N LEU A 233 -5.15 14.29 10.63
CA LEU A 233 -6.44 14.99 10.66
C LEU A 233 -7.14 14.94 12.03
N LYS A 234 -6.51 14.37 13.06
CA LYS A 234 -7.05 14.36 14.44
C LYS A 234 -7.11 15.75 15.04
N GLU A 235 -6.21 16.64 14.64
CA GLU A 235 -6.12 18.01 15.16
C GLU A 235 -7.07 18.95 14.42
N SER A 236 -7.84 19.74 15.18
CA SER A 236 -8.85 20.66 14.61
C SER A 236 -8.25 21.73 13.69
N GLU A 237 -7.00 22.13 13.90
CA GLU A 237 -6.28 23.07 13.04
C GLU A 237 -5.98 22.47 11.66
N ASN A 238 -5.55 21.21 11.63
CA ASN A 238 -5.24 20.48 10.41
C ASN A 238 -6.50 20.26 9.54
N LYS A 239 -7.65 20.06 10.18
CA LYS A 239 -8.95 20.00 9.47
C LYS A 239 -9.29 21.31 8.77
N LYS A 240 -9.08 22.45 9.44
CA LYS A 240 -9.33 23.78 8.85
C LYS A 240 -8.39 24.04 7.67
N LYS A 241 -7.11 23.68 7.79
CA LYS A 241 -6.15 23.80 6.67
C LYS A 241 -6.62 23.04 5.43
N TYR A 242 -7.13 21.82 5.58
CA TYR A 242 -7.70 21.05 4.48
C TYR A 242 -8.92 21.74 3.83
N GLN A 243 -9.81 22.32 4.63
CA GLN A 243 -10.99 23.02 4.14
C GLN A 243 -10.66 24.35 3.44
N GLU A 244 -9.61 25.04 3.90
CA GLU A 244 -9.20 26.36 3.39
C GLU A 244 -8.31 26.27 2.15
N ILE A 245 -7.35 25.34 2.15
CA ILE A 245 -6.31 25.22 1.10
C ILE A 245 -6.69 24.17 0.06
N GLY A 246 -7.57 23.22 0.38
CA GLY A 246 -7.90 22.09 -0.48
C GLY A 246 -6.98 20.89 -0.24
N SER A 247 -7.57 19.69 -0.20
CA SER A 247 -6.87 18.44 0.10
C SER A 247 -5.76 18.12 -0.89
N GLU A 248 -5.96 18.47 -2.16
CA GLU A 248 -5.09 18.18 -3.29
C GLU A 248 -3.70 18.83 -3.19
N ASN A 249 -3.55 19.85 -2.34
CA ASN A 249 -2.31 20.59 -2.15
C ASN A 249 -1.44 20.00 -1.03
N PHE A 250 -1.88 18.91 -0.39
CA PHE A 250 -1.18 18.27 0.73
C PHE A 250 -0.74 16.85 0.40
N GLY A 251 0.27 16.40 1.13
CA GLY A 251 0.86 15.09 0.99
C GLY A 251 2.15 15.12 0.17
N TYR A 252 3.06 14.23 0.51
CA TYR A 252 4.40 14.16 -0.05
C TYR A 252 4.87 12.70 -0.14
N ILE A 253 5.90 12.48 -0.93
CA ILE A 253 6.61 11.21 -1.04
C ILE A 253 8.05 11.40 -0.63
N ILE A 254 8.65 10.35 -0.09
CA ILE A 254 10.09 10.27 0.14
C ILE A 254 10.65 9.30 -0.88
N ASP A 255 11.55 9.81 -1.73
CA ASP A 255 12.25 9.01 -2.71
C ASP A 255 13.22 8.02 -2.07
N SER A 256 13.69 7.05 -2.86
CA SER A 256 14.62 6.01 -2.38
C SER A 256 15.91 6.60 -1.82
N ASP A 257 16.31 7.79 -2.27
CA ASP A 257 17.47 8.56 -1.79
C ASP A 257 17.17 9.41 -0.53
N GLY A 258 15.93 9.40 -0.04
CA GLY A 258 15.49 10.20 1.12
C GLY A 258 15.06 11.63 0.79
N ILE A 259 14.96 11.99 -0.49
CA ILE A 259 14.54 13.33 -0.93
C ILE A 259 13.01 13.42 -0.90
N GLU A 260 12.48 14.48 -0.32
CA GLU A 260 11.04 14.77 -0.25
C GLU A 260 10.53 15.41 -1.55
N ASN A 261 9.33 15.00 -1.98
CA ASN A 261 8.63 15.56 -3.13
C ASN A 261 7.12 15.65 -2.85
N ASP A 262 6.56 16.85 -3.01
CA ASP A 262 5.15 17.16 -2.71
C ASP A 262 4.16 16.55 -3.72
N ASP A 263 4.66 16.04 -4.86
CA ASP A 263 3.82 15.40 -5.87
C ASP A 263 3.68 13.88 -5.66
N ILE A 264 2.65 13.45 -4.90
CA ILE A 264 2.34 12.04 -4.69
C ILE A 264 2.00 11.29 -5.99
N THR A 265 1.66 11.99 -7.08
CA THR A 265 1.37 11.34 -8.36
C THR A 265 2.61 10.74 -9.00
N GLN A 266 3.80 11.17 -8.55
CA GLN A 266 5.08 10.57 -8.92
C GLN A 266 5.17 9.09 -8.56
N ILE A 267 4.39 8.58 -7.59
CA ILE A 267 4.34 7.12 -7.32
C ILE A 267 3.89 6.35 -8.56
N ILE A 268 2.89 6.86 -9.29
CA ILE A 268 2.39 6.21 -10.51
C ILE A 268 3.46 6.25 -11.59
N LEU A 269 4.14 7.38 -11.76
CA LEU A 269 5.19 7.55 -12.77
C LEU A 269 6.44 6.72 -12.45
N LYS A 270 6.78 6.58 -11.16
CA LYS A 270 7.89 5.76 -10.68
C LYS A 270 7.54 4.28 -10.69
N ALA A 271 6.27 3.89 -10.66
CA ALA A 271 5.85 2.50 -10.81
C ALA A 271 5.68 2.09 -12.28
N PHE A 272 5.38 3.03 -13.18
CA PHE A 272 5.41 2.87 -14.64
C PHE A 272 6.84 2.58 -15.15
#